data_AF-A0A944UHS9-F1
#
_entry.id   AF-A0A944UHS9-F1
#
_cell.length_a   1.000
_cell.length_b   1.000
_cell.length_c   1.000
_cell.angle_alpha   90.00
_cell.angle_beta   90.00
_cell.angle_gamma   90.00
#
_symmetry.space_group_name_H-M   'P 1'
#
loop_
_entity.id
_entity.type
_entity.pdbx_description
1 polymer ?
#
loop_
_entity_poly.entity_id
_entity_poly.type
_entity_poly.pdbx_seq_one_letter_code
_entity_poly.pdbx_strand_id
1 'polypeptide(L)'
;ADMAMESKDAYGRDKDQWPLYRTKSTAAFIPHIESFMSYVEKNDQSQKPIVLCFYFHPWEFWEMPEGVIHFGEGRVLPDPFLVKGCGKYCLKQVELLIDWLKSKEAVFLTAGQCARKWHEILAIQEI
;
A
#
# COMPACT_ATOMS: atom_id res chain seq x y z
N ALA A 1 0.40 -5.94 -4.06
CA ALA A 1 -0.60 -6.50 -4.98
C ALA A 1 -1.38 -7.58 -4.27
N ASP A 2 -2.69 -7.66 -4.49
CA ASP A 2 -3.55 -8.71 -3.94
C ASP A 2 -3.38 -9.99 -4.77
N MET A 3 -2.62 -10.95 -4.24
CA MET A 3 -2.25 -12.17 -4.97
C MET A 3 -3.38 -13.19 -5.02
N ALA A 4 -4.39 -13.07 -4.15
CA ALA A 4 -5.55 -13.95 -4.16
C ALA A 4 -6.60 -13.54 -5.21
N MET A 5 -6.53 -12.30 -5.71
CA MET A 5 -7.44 -11.81 -6.73
C MET A 5 -7.19 -12.48 -8.08
N GLU A 6 -8.25 -12.88 -8.77
CA GLU A 6 -8.16 -13.25 -10.19
C GLU A 6 -8.09 -11.97 -11.04
N SER A 7 -7.01 -11.84 -11.80
CA SER A 7 -6.78 -10.67 -12.66
C SER A 7 -7.67 -10.72 -13.89
N LYS A 8 -8.27 -9.59 -14.25
CA LYS A 8 -8.91 -9.35 -15.55
C LYS A 8 -8.00 -8.59 -16.51
N ASP A 9 -6.88 -8.05 -16.01
CA ASP A 9 -5.83 -7.44 -16.81
C ASP A 9 -4.80 -8.49 -17.28
N ALA A 10 -4.40 -8.44 -18.55
CA ALA A 10 -3.44 -9.40 -19.11
C ALA A 10 -2.07 -9.37 -18.43
N TYR A 11 -1.73 -8.26 -17.76
CA TYR A 11 -0.46 -8.06 -17.07
C TYR A 11 -0.62 -8.02 -15.54
N GLY A 12 -1.81 -8.31 -15.00
CA GLY A 12 -2.04 -8.35 -13.55
C GLY A 12 -2.03 -6.99 -12.85
N ARG A 13 -2.14 -5.89 -13.59
CA ARG A 13 -2.01 -4.53 -13.03
C ARG A 13 -3.16 -4.15 -12.10
N ASP A 14 -4.34 -4.74 -12.30
CA ASP A 14 -5.52 -4.57 -11.45
C ASP A 14 -5.37 -5.19 -10.05
N LYS A 15 -4.37 -6.07 -9.86
CA LYS A 15 -3.97 -6.56 -8.54
C LYS A 15 -3.25 -5.49 -7.73
N ASP A 16 -2.72 -4.45 -8.37
CA ASP A 16 -2.23 -3.29 -7.65
C ASP A 16 -3.41 -2.47 -7.12
N GLN A 17 -3.37 -2.24 -5.82
CA GLN A 17 -4.42 -1.55 -5.07
C GLN A 17 -4.07 -0.09 -4.87
N TRP A 18 -2.93 0.38 -5.38
CA TRP A 18 -2.67 1.80 -5.46
C TRP A 18 -3.61 2.44 -6.50
N PRO A 19 -4.23 3.61 -6.24
CA PRO A 19 -4.24 4.42 -5.02
C PRO A 19 -5.59 4.33 -4.26
N LEU A 20 -6.11 3.12 -4.03
CA LEU A 20 -7.45 2.87 -3.49
C LEU A 20 -7.68 3.55 -2.12
N TYR A 21 -6.65 3.54 -1.27
CA TYR A 21 -6.67 4.13 0.06
C TYR A 21 -7.06 5.62 0.06
N ARG A 22 -6.68 6.40 -0.97
CA ARG A 22 -7.03 7.83 -1.11
C ARG A 22 -8.09 8.14 -2.15
N THR A 23 -8.34 7.23 -3.10
CA THR A 23 -9.39 7.45 -4.12
C THR A 23 -10.76 6.93 -3.70
N LYS A 24 -10.80 6.03 -2.70
CA LYS A 24 -12.00 5.47 -2.09
C LYS A 24 -12.00 5.63 -0.57
N SER A 25 -11.06 4.99 0.13
CA SER A 25 -10.79 5.11 1.58
C SER A 25 -9.88 3.98 2.06
N THR A 26 -9.32 4.12 3.26
CA THR A 26 -8.67 3.04 4.00
C THR A 26 -9.60 1.86 4.25
N ALA A 27 -10.88 2.11 4.53
CA ALA A 27 -11.86 1.02 4.71
C ALA A 27 -12.03 0.17 3.45
N ALA A 28 -11.95 0.77 2.26
CA ALA A 28 -11.95 0.02 1.00
C ALA A 28 -10.62 -0.70 0.73
N PHE A 29 -9.51 -0.22 1.32
CA PHE A 29 -8.18 -0.79 1.12
C PHE A 29 -7.89 -2.00 2.01
N ILE A 30 -8.38 -1.99 3.25
CA ILE A 30 -8.19 -3.06 4.25
C ILE A 30 -8.51 -4.46 3.72
N PRO A 31 -9.64 -4.72 3.04
CA PRO A 31 -9.95 -6.07 2.54
C PRO A 31 -8.88 -6.67 1.64
N HIS A 32 -8.16 -5.84 0.87
CA HIS A 32 -7.07 -6.32 0.03
C HIS A 32 -5.81 -6.66 0.81
N ILE A 33 -5.55 -5.94 1.90
CA ILE A 33 -4.45 -6.27 2.81
C ILE A 33 -4.77 -7.60 3.50
N GLU A 34 -5.99 -7.77 4.01
CA GLU A 34 -6.42 -9.01 4.67
C GLU A 34 -6.43 -10.20 3.68
N SER A 35 -6.82 -9.97 2.44
CA SER A 35 -6.73 -10.97 1.36
C SER A 35 -5.29 -11.42 1.10
N PHE A 36 -4.34 -10.48 1.02
CA PHE A 36 -2.92 -10.80 0.90
C PHE A 36 -2.39 -11.57 2.13
N MET A 37 -2.73 -11.14 3.35
CA MET A 37 -2.32 -11.83 4.57
C MET A 37 -2.82 -13.29 4.56
N SER A 38 -4.11 -13.49 4.26
CA SER A 38 -4.73 -14.82 4.16
C SER A 38 -4.07 -15.67 3.08
N TYR A 39 -3.66 -15.06 1.95
CA TYR A 39 -2.93 -15.75 0.90
C TYR A 39 -1.56 -16.25 1.41
N VAL A 40 -0.80 -15.41 2.11
CA VAL A 40 0.51 -15.80 2.66
C VAL A 40 0.33 -16.91 3.68
N GLU A 41 -0.59 -16.78 4.64
CA GLU A 41 -0.85 -17.80 5.68
C GLU A 41 -1.25 -19.16 5.09
N LYS A 42 -2.03 -19.15 4.00
CA LYS A 42 -2.46 -20.39 3.34
C LYS A 42 -1.34 -21.07 2.56
N ASN A 43 -0.41 -20.31 2.00
CA ASN A 43 0.59 -20.82 1.06
C ASN A 43 2.02 -20.91 1.64
N ASP A 44 2.31 -20.27 2.77
CA ASP A 44 3.60 -20.30 3.45
C ASP A 44 3.46 -20.90 4.86
N GLN A 45 4.00 -22.10 5.05
CA GLN A 45 3.97 -22.83 6.33
C GLN A 45 5.18 -22.52 7.23
N SER A 46 6.08 -21.62 6.83
CA SER A 46 7.33 -21.34 7.55
C SER A 46 7.15 -20.62 8.90
N GLN A 47 5.93 -20.26 9.26
CA GLN A 47 5.57 -19.53 10.48
C GLN A 47 6.31 -18.18 10.62
N LYS A 48 6.87 -17.66 9.52
CA LYS A 48 7.57 -16.37 9.51
C LYS A 48 6.55 -15.22 9.59
N PRO A 49 6.93 -14.08 10.18
CA PRO A 49 6.07 -12.91 10.20
C PRO A 49 5.72 -12.43 8.79
N ILE A 50 4.47 -12.01 8.60
CA ILE A 50 4.03 -11.39 7.35
C ILE A 50 4.62 -9.98 7.27
N VAL A 51 5.27 -9.67 6.15
CA VAL A 51 5.81 -8.33 5.87
C VAL A 51 4.87 -7.61 4.90
N LEU A 52 4.34 -6.47 5.33
CA LEU A 52 3.53 -5.57 4.50
C LEU A 52 4.39 -4.39 4.04
N CYS A 53 4.53 -4.23 2.74
CA CYS A 53 5.26 -3.12 2.12
C CYS A 53 4.28 -2.22 1.35
N PHE A 54 4.19 -0.95 1.77
CA PHE A 54 3.38 0.06 1.10
C PHE A 54 4.28 1.02 0.32
N TYR A 55 3.91 1.33 -0.91
CA TYR A 55 4.59 2.30 -1.76
C TYR A 55 3.71 3.53 -1.96
N PHE A 56 4.16 4.67 -1.45
CA PHE A 56 3.47 5.95 -1.52
C PHE A 56 4.38 6.98 -2.17
N HIS A 57 3.83 7.86 -3.00
CA HIS A 57 4.56 8.97 -3.57
C HIS A 57 4.40 10.23 -2.71
N PRO A 58 5.47 11.05 -2.53
CA PRO A 58 5.40 12.26 -1.71
C PRO A 58 4.30 13.25 -2.11
N TRP A 59 4.01 13.36 -3.41
CA TRP A 59 3.00 14.28 -3.94
C TRP A 59 1.57 13.89 -3.54
N GLU A 60 1.32 12.64 -3.13
CA GLU A 60 -0.01 12.18 -2.70
C GLU A 60 -0.46 12.89 -1.40
N PHE A 61 0.50 13.39 -0.62
CA PHE A 61 0.27 14.05 0.67
C PHE A 61 0.13 15.58 0.56
N TRP A 62 0.18 16.12 -0.66
CA TRP A 62 0.00 17.55 -0.92
C TRP A 62 -1.26 17.79 -1.77
N GLU A 63 -1.86 18.98 -1.66
CA GLU A 63 -2.98 19.35 -2.51
C GLU A 63 -2.49 19.47 -3.96
N MET A 64 -2.92 18.52 -4.81
CA MET A 64 -2.55 18.48 -6.22
C MET A 64 -3.60 19.21 -7.07
N PRO A 65 -3.18 20.00 -8.07
CA PRO A 65 -4.12 20.68 -8.95
C PRO A 65 -4.94 19.67 -9.76
N GLU A 66 -6.26 19.83 -9.74
CA GLU A 66 -7.18 19.07 -10.58
C GLU A 66 -7.49 19.82 -11.88
N GLY A 67 -7.87 19.08 -12.92
CA GLY A 67 -8.17 19.65 -14.23
C GLY A 67 -6.93 20.00 -15.04
N VAL A 68 -7.10 20.94 -15.98
CA VAL A 68 -6.06 21.32 -16.93
C VAL A 68 -5.02 22.20 -16.24
N ILE A 69 -3.78 21.73 -16.17
CA ILE A 69 -2.63 22.44 -15.62
C ILE A 69 -1.88 23.08 -16.78
N HIS A 70 -1.84 24.41 -16.83
CA HIS A 70 -1.10 25.15 -17.83
C HIS A 70 0.36 25.39 -17.39
N PHE A 71 1.31 25.25 -18.31
CA PHE A 71 2.72 25.56 -18.08
C PHE A 71 3.36 26.12 -19.35
N GLY A 72 3.93 27.32 -19.28
CA GLY A 72 4.62 27.97 -20.41
C GLY A 72 3.80 27.97 -21.70
N GLU A 73 4.13 27.05 -22.61
CA GLU A 73 3.54 26.90 -23.94
C GLU A 73 2.52 25.74 -24.05
N GLY A 74 2.30 24.99 -22.97
CA GLY A 74 1.54 23.74 -22.98
C GLY A 74 0.54 23.59 -21.84
N ARG A 75 -0.12 22.44 -21.84
CA ARG A 75 -1.01 22.03 -20.76
C ARG A 75 -0.98 20.52 -20.57
N VAL A 76 -1.11 20.06 -19.32
CA VAL A 76 -1.36 18.65 -18.99
C VAL A 76 -2.70 18.52 -18.28
N LEU A 77 -3.42 17.44 -18.58
CA LEU A 77 -4.62 17.05 -17.85
C LEU A 77 -4.31 15.70 -17.19
N PRO A 78 -4.01 15.66 -15.88
CA PRO A 78 -3.78 14.41 -15.20
C PRO A 78 -5.04 13.54 -15.24
N ASP A 79 -4.87 12.23 -15.34
CA ASP A 79 -5.98 11.32 -15.11
C ASP A 79 -6.57 11.57 -13.70
N PRO A 80 -7.91 11.63 -13.55
CA PRO A 80 -8.52 12.06 -12.29
C PRO A 80 -8.05 11.25 -11.07
N PHE A 81 -7.80 9.95 -11.22
CA PHE A 81 -7.36 9.11 -10.10
C PHE A 81 -5.95 9.49 -9.58
N LEU A 82 -5.11 10.11 -10.42
CA LEU A 82 -3.78 10.57 -10.00
C LEU A 82 -3.90 11.65 -8.93
N VAL A 83 -4.81 12.60 -9.09
CA VAL A 83 -4.93 13.77 -8.19
C VAL A 83 -6.03 13.62 -7.14
N LYS A 84 -7.05 12.79 -7.41
CA LYS A 84 -8.20 12.60 -6.54
C LYS A 84 -7.81 12.20 -5.12
N GLY A 85 -8.27 12.97 -4.15
CA GLY A 85 -8.08 12.68 -2.73
C GLY A 85 -6.65 12.89 -2.23
N CYS A 86 -5.77 13.55 -2.99
CA CYS A 86 -4.47 13.99 -2.49
C CYS A 86 -4.61 15.05 -1.38
N GLY A 87 -3.53 15.29 -0.63
CA GLY A 87 -3.49 16.31 0.44
C GLY A 87 -4.14 15.82 1.73
N LYS A 88 -4.97 16.67 2.36
CA LYS A 88 -5.55 16.41 3.69
C LYS A 88 -6.34 15.11 3.76
N TYR A 89 -7.06 14.75 2.69
CA TYR A 89 -7.80 13.50 2.65
C TYR A 89 -6.86 12.29 2.68
N CYS A 90 -5.85 12.27 1.81
CA CYS A 90 -4.81 11.22 1.80
C CYS A 90 -4.14 11.07 3.17
N LEU A 91 -3.73 12.17 3.79
CA LEU A 91 -3.17 12.16 5.16
C LEU A 91 -4.13 11.50 6.14
N LYS A 92 -5.42 11.86 6.11
CA LYS A 92 -6.41 11.27 7.00
C LYS A 92 -6.58 9.77 6.78
N GLN A 93 -6.56 9.32 5.52
CA GLN A 93 -6.66 7.89 5.22
C GLN A 93 -5.42 7.13 5.71
N VAL A 94 -4.22 7.69 5.56
CA VAL A 94 -3.00 7.06 6.09
C VAL A 94 -2.99 7.01 7.63
N GLU A 95 -3.50 8.02 8.33
CA GLU A 95 -3.72 7.94 9.79
C GLU A 95 -4.59 6.74 10.17
N LEU A 96 -5.75 6.59 9.51
CA LEU A 96 -6.66 5.46 9.75
C LEU A 96 -6.01 4.11 9.44
N LEU A 97 -5.15 4.05 8.42
CA LEU A 97 -4.42 2.84 8.06
C LEU A 97 -3.39 2.49 9.15
N ILE A 98 -2.66 3.48 9.66
CA ILE A 98 -1.69 3.30 10.75
C ILE A 98 -2.40 2.82 12.01
N ASP A 99 -3.55 3.40 12.37
CA ASP A 99 -4.33 2.98 13.55
C ASP A 99 -4.84 1.55 13.41
N TRP A 100 -5.32 1.18 12.21
CA TRP A 100 -5.72 -0.19 11.93
C TRP A 100 -4.53 -1.17 11.98
N LEU A 101 -3.37 -0.82 11.41
CA LEU A 101 -2.17 -1.66 11.50
C LEU A 101 -1.71 -1.87 12.95
N LYS A 102 -1.75 -0.82 13.77
CA LYS A 102 -1.45 -0.92 15.21
C LYS A 102 -2.44 -1.83 15.94
N SER A 103 -3.72 -1.83 15.57
CA SER A 103 -4.71 -2.73 16.18
C SER A 103 -4.50 -4.20 15.80
N LYS A 104 -3.74 -4.47 14.72
CA LYS A 104 -3.24 -5.79 14.33
C LYS A 104 -1.86 -6.09 14.93
N GLU A 105 -1.41 -5.31 15.91
CA GLU A 105 -0.10 -5.45 16.57
C GLU A 105 1.10 -5.33 15.61
N ALA A 106 0.92 -4.64 14.48
CA ALA A 106 1.98 -4.48 13.48
C ALA A 106 3.15 -3.66 14.02
N VAL A 107 4.37 -4.06 13.62
CA VAL A 107 5.61 -3.34 13.94
C VAL A 107 6.10 -2.59 12.69
N PHE A 108 6.38 -1.29 12.85
CA PHE A 108 6.86 -0.44 11.76
C PHE A 108 8.39 -0.44 11.74
N LEU A 109 8.96 -0.86 10.61
CA LEU A 109 10.40 -0.99 10.42
C LEU A 109 10.82 -0.27 9.15
N THR A 110 11.98 0.37 9.20
CA THR A 110 12.71 0.71 7.98
C THR A 110 13.16 -0.57 7.26
N ALA A 111 13.40 -0.51 5.95
CA ALA A 111 13.89 -1.66 5.19
C ALA A 111 15.17 -2.27 5.80
N GLY A 112 16.09 -1.43 6.28
CA GLY A 112 17.31 -1.89 6.95
C GLY A 112 17.06 -2.58 8.30
N GLN A 113 16.08 -2.13 9.08
CA GLN A 113 15.67 -2.81 10.32
C GLN A 113 14.98 -4.14 10.01
N CYS A 114 14.12 -4.18 8.99
CA CYS A 114 13.45 -5.40 8.55
C CYS A 114 14.47 -6.45 8.11
N ALA A 115 15.48 -6.08 7.30
CA ALA A 115 16.52 -6.99 6.86
C ALA A 115 17.31 -7.60 8.03
N ARG A 116 17.68 -6.79 9.03
CA ARG A 116 18.37 -7.29 10.24
C ARG A 116 17.49 -8.26 11.05
N LYS A 117 16.24 -7.88 11.31
CA LYS A 117 15.29 -8.74 12.03
C LYS A 117 15.01 -10.05 11.27
N TRP A 118 14.96 -10.00 9.95
CA TRP A 118 14.78 -11.20 9.14
C TRP A 118 15.95 -12.16 9.29
N HIS A 119 17.18 -11.66 9.33
CA HIS A 119 18.36 -12.48 9.58
C HIS A 119 18.32 -13.15 10.96
N GLU A 120 17.89 -12.43 12.00
CA GLU A 120 17.68 -12.97 13.35
C GLU A 120 16.64 -14.11 13.36
N ILE A 121 15.50 -13.92 12.68
CA ILE A 121 14.45 -14.93 12.58
C ILE A 121 14.97 -16.20 11.90
N LEU A 122 15.73 -16.06 10.81
CA LEU A 122 16.32 -17.21 10.11
C LEU A 122 17.33 -17.96 10.99
N ALA A 123 18.18 -17.25 11.72
CA ALA A 123 19.19 -17.85 12.59
C ALA A 123 18.58 -18.67 13.75
N ILE A 124 17.39 -18.31 14.22
CA ILE A 124 16.67 -19.06 15.28
C ILE A 124 16.07 -20.37 14.74
N GLN A 125 15.75 -20.46 13.44
CA GLN A 125 15.15 -21.66 12.83
C GLN A 125 16.18 -22.73 12.44
N GLU A 126 17.49 -22.42 12.49
CA GLU A 126 18.58 -23.36 12.17
C GLU A 126 19.14 -24.10 13.40
N ILE A 127 18.60 -23.85 14.60
CA ILE A 127 18.94 -24.51 15.87
C ILE A 127 17.84 -25.50 16.24
#